data_AF-A0A8X7VSP8-F1
#
_entry.id   AF-A0A8X7VSP8-F1
#
_cell.length_a   1.000
_cell.length_b   1.000
_cell.length_c   1.000
_cell.angle_alpha   90.00
_cell.angle_beta   90.00
_cell.angle_gamma   90.00
#
_symmetry.space_group_name_H-M   'P 1'
#
loop_
_entity.id
_entity.type
_entity.pdbx_description
1 polymer ?
#
loop_
_entity_poly.entity_id
_entity_poly.type
_entity_poly.pdbx_seq_one_letter_code
_entity_poly.pdbx_strand_id
1 'polypeptide(L)'
;MKQIKSDLKLLNKENYSKIQERVSETNCMLQSAQVEALQNPTPETFQAERDLYQKWNFLREIEELFFKQKSRINWLREGDLNTTYFHRICLTRASYNAIRAFLSNDGTWILDPVEMSLHAINHFKSVLGNNSYRAPLLLTLPAWFLDLTEYSFP
;
A
#
# COMPACT_ATOMS: atom_id res chain seq x y z
N MET A 1 -9.28 -28.45 -18.39
CA MET A 1 -8.93 -27.20 -17.65
C MET A 1 -10.08 -26.19 -17.48
N LYS A 2 -11.15 -26.19 -18.29
CA LYS A 2 -12.27 -25.22 -18.14
C LYS A 2 -13.22 -25.52 -16.97
N GLN A 3 -13.50 -26.79 -16.65
CA GLN A 3 -14.34 -27.16 -15.49
C GLN A 3 -13.72 -26.75 -14.15
N ILE A 4 -12.44 -27.08 -13.91
CA ILE A 4 -11.74 -26.72 -12.67
C ILE A 4 -11.80 -25.21 -12.38
N LYS A 5 -11.73 -24.37 -13.41
CA LYS A 5 -11.84 -22.91 -13.26
C LYS A 5 -13.24 -22.46 -12.83
N SER A 6 -14.29 -23.14 -13.29
CA SER A 6 -15.67 -22.92 -12.86
C SER A 6 -15.84 -23.33 -11.40
N ASP A 7 -15.37 -24.51 -11.05
CA ASP A 7 -15.51 -25.08 -9.71
C ASP A 7 -14.73 -24.26 -8.68
N LEU A 8 -13.52 -23.80 -9.02
CA LEU A 8 -12.75 -22.88 -8.16
C LEU A 8 -13.42 -21.51 -8.01
N LYS A 9 -14.09 -21.00 -9.05
CA LYS A 9 -14.86 -19.76 -8.94
C LYS A 9 -16.10 -19.93 -8.06
N LEU A 10 -16.78 -21.06 -8.17
CA LEU A 10 -17.92 -21.42 -7.33
C LEU A 10 -17.48 -21.54 -5.87
N LEU A 11 -16.41 -22.30 -5.60
CA LEU A 11 -15.83 -22.47 -4.28
C LEU A 11 -15.40 -21.14 -3.65
N ASN A 12 -14.77 -20.27 -4.45
CA ASN A 12 -14.40 -18.91 -4.01
C ASN A 12 -15.64 -18.07 -3.68
N LYS A 13 -16.66 -18.13 -4.55
CA LYS A 13 -17.92 -17.41 -4.35
C LYS A 13 -18.64 -17.88 -3.08
N GLU A 14 -18.78 -19.18 -2.86
CA GLU A 14 -19.53 -19.72 -1.74
C GLU A 14 -18.81 -19.52 -0.40
N ASN A 15 -17.48 -19.68 -0.38
CA ASN A 15 -16.72 -19.67 0.86
C ASN A 15 -16.12 -18.30 1.22
N TYR A 16 -15.71 -17.50 0.24
CA TYR A 16 -14.86 -16.32 0.47
C TYR A 16 -15.43 -14.99 -0.02
N SER A 17 -16.49 -14.97 -0.85
CA SER A 17 -17.01 -13.71 -1.43
C SER A 17 -17.65 -12.75 -0.41
N LYS A 18 -17.96 -13.24 0.79
CA LYS A 18 -18.57 -12.49 1.88
C LYS A 18 -17.75 -12.57 3.17
N ILE A 19 -16.45 -12.86 3.08
CA ILE A 19 -15.63 -13.02 4.29
C ILE A 19 -15.59 -11.73 5.11
N GLN A 20 -15.52 -10.57 4.45
CA GLN A 20 -15.56 -9.25 5.09
C GLN A 20 -16.89 -9.01 5.82
N GLU A 21 -18.01 -9.36 5.19
CA GLU A 21 -19.36 -9.24 5.76
C GLU A 21 -19.50 -10.13 7.00
N ARG A 22 -19.06 -11.39 6.92
CA ARG A 22 -19.09 -12.35 8.04
C ARG A 22 -18.20 -11.92 9.22
N VAL A 23 -17.02 -11.36 8.95
CA VAL A 23 -16.14 -10.80 9.99
C VAL A 23 -16.83 -9.62 10.68
N SER A 24 -17.42 -8.71 9.90
CA SER A 24 -18.15 -7.55 10.43
C SER A 24 -19.36 -7.95 11.27
N GLU A 25 -20.18 -8.88 10.79
CA GLU A 25 -21.33 -9.43 11.52
C GLU A 25 -20.91 -10.08 12.84
N THR A 26 -19.89 -10.94 12.80
CA THR A 26 -19.41 -11.65 14.00
C THR A 26 -18.80 -10.67 15.01
N ASN A 27 -18.12 -9.61 14.54
CA ASN A 27 -17.61 -8.55 15.42
C ASN A 27 -18.75 -7.79 16.12
N CYS A 28 -19.83 -7.50 15.40
CA CYS A 28 -21.00 -6.82 15.97
C CYS A 28 -21.68 -7.70 17.03
N MET A 29 -21.80 -9.01 16.78
CA MET A 29 -22.29 -9.98 17.76
C MET A 29 -21.37 -10.07 18.99
N LEU A 30 -20.05 -10.10 18.79
CA LEU A 30 -19.08 -10.12 19.88
C LEU A 30 -19.20 -8.88 20.77
N GLN A 31 -19.31 -7.68 20.18
CA GLN A 31 -19.50 -6.44 20.92
C GLN A 31 -20.78 -6.47 21.76
N SER A 32 -21.86 -7.02 21.20
CA SER A 32 -23.13 -7.16 21.92
C SER A 32 -22.99 -8.12 23.11
N ALA A 33 -22.33 -9.26 22.92
CA ALA A 33 -22.08 -10.23 24.00
C ALA A 33 -21.14 -9.69 25.09
N GLN A 34 -20.16 -8.86 24.72
CA GLN A 34 -19.29 -8.17 25.69
C GLN A 34 -20.07 -7.20 26.57
N VAL A 35 -20.98 -6.42 25.97
CA VAL A 35 -21.86 -5.52 26.72
C VAL A 35 -22.77 -6.33 27.65
N GLU A 36 -23.32 -7.45 27.17
CA GLU A 36 -24.17 -8.33 27.96
C GLU A 36 -23.43 -8.96 29.15
N ALA A 37 -22.19 -9.42 28.95
CA ALA A 37 -21.36 -9.98 30.01
C ALA A 37 -20.98 -8.92 31.08
N LEU A 38 -20.80 -7.66 30.69
CA LEU A 38 -20.58 -6.55 31.62
C LEU A 38 -21.84 -6.18 32.41
N GLN A 39 -23.02 -6.29 31.79
CA GLN A 39 -24.30 -6.01 32.44
C GLN A 39 -24.74 -7.14 33.38
N ASN A 40 -24.54 -8.39 32.96
CA ASN A 40 -24.91 -9.60 33.69
C ASN A 40 -23.74 -10.58 33.71
N PRO A 41 -22.82 -10.47 34.69
CA PRO A 41 -21.65 -11.33 34.76
C PRO A 41 -22.05 -12.72 35.28
N THR A 42 -22.46 -13.60 34.36
CA THR A 42 -22.76 -15.00 34.64
C THR A 42 -21.82 -15.91 33.86
N PRO A 43 -21.60 -17.16 34.30
CA PRO A 43 -20.77 -18.12 33.57
C PRO A 43 -21.23 -18.31 32.12
N GLU A 44 -22.54 -18.24 31.85
CA GLU A 44 -23.12 -18.40 30.52
C GLU A 44 -22.79 -17.22 29.60
N THR A 45 -22.87 -15.97 30.09
CA THR A 45 -22.57 -14.78 29.29
C THR A 45 -21.10 -14.70 28.92
N PHE A 46 -20.20 -15.02 29.86
CA PHE A 46 -18.76 -15.13 29.57
C PHE A 46 -18.42 -16.28 28.63
N GLN A 47 -19.18 -17.37 28.67
CA GLN A 47 -18.99 -18.49 27.74
C GLN A 47 -19.43 -18.11 26.32
N ALA A 48 -20.58 -17.46 26.17
CA ALA A 48 -21.05 -16.94 24.88
C ALA A 48 -20.08 -15.90 24.27
N GLU A 49 -19.52 -15.00 25.09
CA GLU A 49 -18.49 -14.06 24.66
C GLU A 49 -17.25 -14.79 24.13
N ARG A 50 -16.77 -15.79 24.87
CA ARG A 50 -15.59 -16.57 24.50
C ARG A 50 -15.78 -17.31 23.17
N ASP A 51 -16.94 -17.91 22.96
CA ASP A 51 -17.25 -18.65 21.73
C ASP A 51 -17.31 -17.70 20.52
N LEU A 52 -17.94 -16.53 20.67
CA LEU A 52 -17.97 -15.50 19.64
C LEU A 52 -16.58 -14.93 19.35
N TYR A 53 -15.75 -14.75 20.37
CA TYR A 53 -14.37 -14.29 20.22
C TYR A 53 -13.52 -15.27 19.42
N GLN A 54 -13.63 -16.58 19.72
CA GLN A 54 -12.94 -17.63 18.95
C GLN A 54 -13.40 -17.65 17.49
N LYS A 55 -14.72 -17.56 17.25
CA LYS A 55 -15.29 -17.52 15.91
C LYS A 55 -14.83 -16.28 15.12
N TRP A 56 -14.82 -15.12 15.77
CA TRP A 56 -14.35 -13.88 15.15
C TRP A 56 -12.87 -13.96 14.77
N ASN A 57 -12.01 -14.45 15.67
CA ASN A 57 -10.59 -14.62 15.39
C ASN A 57 -10.34 -15.57 14.21
N PHE A 58 -11.06 -16.69 14.16
CA PHE A 58 -10.95 -17.63 13.05
C PHE A 58 -11.34 -16.99 11.70
N LEU A 59 -12.45 -16.25 11.66
CA LEU A 59 -12.88 -15.55 10.44
C LEU A 59 -11.89 -14.46 10.02
N ARG A 60 -11.30 -13.75 11.00
CA ARG A 60 -10.29 -12.72 10.77
C ARG A 60 -9.00 -13.30 10.20
N GLU A 61 -8.56 -14.47 10.67
CA GLU A 61 -7.41 -15.17 10.11
C GLU A 61 -7.65 -15.57 8.65
N ILE A 62 -8.86 -16.08 8.33
CA ILE A 62 -9.24 -16.41 6.95
C ILE A 62 -9.26 -15.15 6.07
N GLU A 63 -9.79 -14.04 6.58
CA GLU A 63 -9.81 -12.76 5.87
C GLU A 63 -8.38 -12.26 5.57
N GLU A 64 -7.49 -12.32 6.55
CA GLU A 64 -6.09 -11.95 6.39
C GLU A 64 -5.40 -12.82 5.31
N LEU A 65 -5.58 -14.14 5.38
CA LEU A 65 -5.05 -15.08 4.39
C LEU A 65 -5.62 -14.80 2.98
N PHE A 66 -6.90 -14.49 2.88
CA PHE A 66 -7.56 -14.12 1.63
C PHE A 66 -6.92 -12.86 1.03
N PHE A 67 -6.71 -11.80 1.82
CA PHE A 67 -6.06 -10.58 1.33
C PHE A 67 -4.58 -10.77 1.03
N LYS A 68 -3.87 -11.61 1.79
CA LYS A 68 -2.48 -11.99 1.53
C LYS A 68 -2.32 -12.72 0.20
N GLN A 69 -3.25 -13.62 -0.13
CA GLN A 69 -3.30 -14.27 -1.45
C GLN A 69 -3.64 -13.27 -2.57
N LYS A 70 -4.65 -12.42 -2.35
CA LYS A 70 -5.13 -11.45 -3.35
C LYS A 70 -4.10 -10.37 -3.70
N SER A 71 -3.36 -9.87 -2.71
CA SER A 71 -2.32 -8.84 -2.87
C SER A 71 -1.08 -9.35 -3.62
N ARG A 72 -0.68 -10.62 -3.43
CA ARG A 72 0.49 -11.21 -4.11
C ARG A 72 0.20 -11.62 -5.56
N ILE A 73 -1.02 -12.03 -5.88
CA ILE A 73 -1.34 -12.51 -7.24
C ILE A 73 -1.52 -11.38 -8.24
N ASN A 74 -2.07 -10.22 -7.85
CA ASN A 74 -2.34 -9.16 -8.84
C ASN A 74 -1.08 -8.45 -9.32
N TRP A 75 -0.08 -8.27 -8.46
CA TRP A 75 1.20 -7.67 -8.86
C TRP A 75 2.08 -8.68 -9.61
N LEU A 76 2.25 -9.89 -9.07
CA LEU A 76 3.15 -10.89 -9.67
C LEU A 76 2.61 -11.47 -10.99
N ARG A 77 1.28 -11.55 -11.18
CA ARG A 77 0.68 -12.07 -12.42
C ARG A 77 0.71 -11.05 -13.56
N GLU A 78 0.67 -9.76 -13.26
CA GLU A 78 0.63 -8.71 -14.29
C GLU A 78 2.02 -8.15 -14.62
N GLY A 79 3.05 -8.38 -13.79
CA GLY A 79 4.41 -7.93 -14.09
C GLY A 79 4.49 -6.43 -14.38
N ASP A 80 5.47 -6.03 -15.20
CA ASP A 80 5.58 -4.68 -15.81
C ASP A 80 4.81 -4.60 -17.16
N LEU A 81 3.82 -5.47 -17.36
CA LEU A 81 2.93 -5.27 -18.50
C LEU A 81 2.14 -4.01 -18.18
N ASN A 82 2.14 -3.05 -19.13
CA ASN A 82 1.36 -1.80 -19.14
C ASN A 82 -0.16 -2.06 -19.09
N THR A 83 -0.63 -2.81 -18.10
CA THR A 83 -2.04 -3.14 -17.93
C THR A 83 -2.76 -1.93 -17.32
N THR A 84 -4.05 -1.87 -17.59
CA THR A 84 -4.91 -0.83 -17.01
C THR A 84 -4.92 -0.87 -15.48
N TYR A 85 -4.67 -2.04 -14.85
CA TYR A 85 -4.53 -2.16 -13.40
C TYR A 85 -3.24 -1.51 -12.90
N PHE A 86 -2.09 -1.78 -13.54
CA PHE A 86 -0.82 -1.13 -13.21
C PHE A 86 -0.94 0.40 -13.31
N HIS A 87 -1.47 0.91 -14.42
CA HIS A 87 -1.68 2.34 -14.59
C HIS A 87 -2.66 2.91 -13.54
N ARG A 88 -3.73 2.19 -13.17
CA ARG A 88 -4.64 2.63 -12.08
C ARG A 88 -3.94 2.69 -10.72
N ILE A 89 -3.06 1.74 -10.40
CA ILE A 89 -2.27 1.77 -9.16
C ILE A 89 -1.26 2.91 -9.19
N CYS A 90 -0.56 3.12 -10.30
CA CYS A 90 0.35 4.26 -10.48
C CYS A 90 -0.38 5.59 -10.37
N LEU A 91 -1.57 5.74 -10.97
CA LEU A 91 -2.41 6.93 -10.85
C LEU A 91 -2.90 7.14 -9.42
N THR A 92 -3.32 6.08 -8.73
CA THR A 92 -3.73 6.16 -7.31
C THR A 92 -2.56 6.63 -6.45
N ARG A 93 -1.38 6.04 -6.63
CA ARG A 93 -0.15 6.44 -5.91
C ARG A 93 0.26 7.87 -6.26
N ALA A 94 0.20 8.26 -7.52
CA ALA A 94 0.50 9.61 -7.97
C ALA A 94 -0.48 10.63 -7.37
N SER A 95 -1.77 10.31 -7.30
CA SER A 95 -2.80 11.16 -6.68
C SER A 95 -2.62 11.30 -5.17
N TYR A 96 -2.21 10.22 -4.49
CA TYR A 96 -1.92 10.22 -3.06
C TYR A 96 -0.66 11.02 -2.73
N ASN A 97 0.39 10.87 -3.54
CA ASN A 97 1.66 11.57 -3.37
C ASN A 97 1.68 12.98 -3.99
N ALA A 98 0.59 13.40 -4.66
CA ALA A 98 0.51 14.71 -5.27
C ALA A 98 0.54 15.78 -4.17
N ILE A 99 1.54 16.64 -4.22
CA ILE A 99 1.59 17.84 -3.40
C ILE A 99 0.54 18.81 -3.95
N ARG A 100 -0.47 19.14 -3.13
CA ARG A 100 -1.65 19.94 -3.54
C ARG A 100 -1.58 21.41 -3.16
N ALA A 101 -0.69 21.76 -2.24
CA ALA A 101 -0.52 23.12 -1.78
C ALA A 101 0.88 23.31 -1.21
N PHE A 102 1.39 24.55 -1.30
CA PHE A 102 2.53 25.00 -0.52
C PHE A 102 2.09 26.08 0.45
N LEU A 103 2.75 26.14 1.61
CA LEU A 103 2.61 27.25 2.54
C LEU A 103 3.78 28.20 2.33
N SER A 104 3.49 29.43 1.93
CA SER A 104 4.51 30.48 1.78
C SER A 104 5.03 30.94 3.13
N ASN A 105 6.21 31.55 3.14
CA ASN A 105 6.82 32.13 4.35
C ASN A 105 5.96 33.23 4.98
N ASP A 106 5.10 33.88 4.19
CA ASP A 106 4.15 34.90 4.64
C ASP A 106 2.85 34.32 5.22
N GLY A 107 2.76 32.99 5.36
CA GLY A 107 1.60 32.27 5.90
C GLY A 107 0.44 32.07 4.91
N THR A 108 0.62 32.45 3.65
CA THR A 108 -0.38 32.27 2.58
C THR A 108 -0.27 30.89 1.91
N TRP A 109 -1.42 30.27 1.64
CA TRP A 109 -1.50 29.00 0.92
C TRP A 109 -1.45 29.22 -0.59
N ILE A 110 -0.50 28.57 -1.24
CA ILE A 110 -0.36 28.54 -2.70
C ILE A 110 -1.00 27.25 -3.19
N LEU A 111 -2.10 27.37 -3.92
CA LEU A 111 -2.91 26.25 -4.44
C LEU A 111 -2.84 26.16 -5.97
N ASP A 112 -2.45 27.24 -6.64
CA ASP A 112 -2.36 27.28 -8.09
C ASP A 112 -1.13 26.50 -8.58
N PRO A 113 -1.29 25.50 -9.47
CA PRO A 113 -0.16 24.68 -9.93
C PRO A 113 0.97 25.47 -10.59
N VAL A 114 0.66 26.60 -11.25
CA VAL A 114 1.68 27.44 -11.91
C VAL A 114 2.50 28.17 -10.86
N GLU A 115 1.85 28.80 -9.87
CA GLU A 115 2.53 29.43 -8.74
C GLU A 115 3.31 28.42 -7.88
N MET A 116 2.75 27.23 -7.65
CA MET A 116 3.44 26.16 -6.92
C MET A 116 4.73 25.72 -7.61
N SER A 117 4.68 25.56 -8.94
CA SER A 117 5.85 25.24 -9.76
C SER A 117 6.92 26.34 -9.67
N LEU A 118 6.52 27.60 -9.82
CA LEU A 118 7.43 28.73 -9.74
C LEU A 118 8.06 28.85 -8.34
N HIS A 119 7.27 28.66 -7.29
CA HIS A 119 7.73 28.67 -5.91
C HIS A 119 8.78 27.57 -5.66
N ALA A 120 8.52 26.35 -6.12
CA ALA A 120 9.48 25.24 -6.02
C ALA A 120 10.78 25.52 -6.80
N ILE A 121 10.68 26.02 -8.03
CA ILE A 121 11.84 26.39 -8.86
C ILE A 121 12.69 27.44 -8.14
N ASN A 122 12.08 28.51 -7.63
CA ASN A 122 12.80 29.59 -6.94
C ASN A 122 13.47 29.09 -5.67
N HIS A 123 12.78 28.26 -4.89
CA HIS A 123 13.32 27.64 -3.69
C HIS A 123 14.57 26.81 -4.01
N PHE A 124 14.47 25.84 -4.93
CA PHE A 124 15.60 24.98 -5.28
C PHE A 124 16.71 25.71 -6.02
N LYS A 125 16.40 26.75 -6.80
CA LYS A 125 17.42 27.61 -7.43
C LYS A 125 18.21 28.39 -6.38
N SER A 126 17.56 28.86 -5.31
CA SER A 126 18.28 29.49 -4.19
C SER A 126 19.14 28.51 -3.40
N VAL A 127 18.64 27.29 -3.18
CA VAL A 127 19.33 26.26 -2.37
C VAL A 127 20.50 25.64 -3.15
N LEU A 128 20.28 25.28 -4.42
CA LEU A 128 21.23 24.53 -5.25
C LEU A 128 22.03 25.41 -6.22
N GLY A 129 21.51 26.59 -6.58
CA GLY A 129 22.14 27.51 -7.54
C GLY A 129 23.19 28.43 -6.93
N ASN A 130 23.42 28.38 -5.61
CA ASN A 130 24.54 29.07 -4.99
C ASN A 130 25.84 28.39 -5.45
N ASN A 131 26.56 29.07 -6.34
CA ASN A 131 27.72 28.56 -7.08
C ASN A 131 29.00 28.44 -6.22
N SER A 132 28.87 28.10 -4.93
CA SER A 132 30.01 27.82 -4.04
C SER A 132 30.56 26.41 -4.20
N TYR A 133 29.93 25.57 -5.03
CA TYR A 133 30.50 24.28 -5.40
C TYR A 133 31.62 24.47 -6.42
N ARG A 134 32.81 24.83 -5.92
CA ARG A 134 34.05 24.63 -6.67
C ARG A 134 34.26 23.13 -6.75
N ALA A 135 33.93 22.53 -7.90
CA ALA A 135 34.24 21.13 -8.16
C ALA A 135 35.71 20.91 -7.80
N PRO A 136 36.05 19.98 -6.90
CA PRO A 136 37.45 19.72 -6.62
C PRO A 136 38.07 19.28 -7.95
N LEU A 137 39.18 19.91 -8.34
CA LEU A 137 39.97 19.52 -9.51
C LEU A 137 40.65 18.18 -9.23
N LEU A 138 39.87 17.14 -8.93
CA LEU A 138 40.35 15.78 -8.85
C LEU A 138 40.46 15.29 -10.28
N LEU A 139 41.59 15.61 -10.90
CA LEU A 139 42.18 14.89 -12.03
C LEU A 139 42.52 13.45 -11.59
N THR A 140 41.55 12.69 -11.10
CA THR A 140 41.72 11.25 -10.96
C THR A 140 41.39 10.67 -12.33
N LEU A 141 42.43 10.44 -13.12
CA LEU A 141 42.33 9.59 -14.31
C LEU A 141 41.66 8.28 -13.85
N PRO A 142 40.56 7.83 -14.48
CA PRO A 142 39.78 6.72 -13.96
C PRO A 142 40.51 5.42 -14.29
N ALA A 143 41.51 5.06 -13.49
CA ALA A 143 42.23 3.79 -13.61
C ALA A 143 41.24 2.60 -13.57
N TRP A 144 40.20 2.72 -12.74
CA TRP A 144 39.10 1.74 -12.66
C TRP A 144 38.34 1.53 -13.98
N PHE A 145 38.34 2.51 -14.89
CA PHE A 145 37.68 2.41 -16.19
C PHE A 145 38.55 1.65 -17.20
N LEU A 146 39.88 1.74 -17.08
CA LEU A 146 40.80 0.99 -17.93
C LEU A 146 40.79 -0.51 -17.58
N ASP A 147 40.66 -0.87 -16.31
CA ASP A 147 40.49 -2.27 -15.87
C ASP A 147 39.23 -2.94 -16.43
N LEU A 148 38.22 -2.16 -16.84
CA LEU A 148 37.00 -2.68 -17.46
C LEU A 148 37.11 -2.87 -18.98
N THR A 149 38.21 -2.41 -19.60
CA THR A 149 38.42 -2.50 -21.05
C THR A 149 39.21 -3.75 -21.50
N GLU A 150 39.72 -4.57 -20.57
CA GLU A 150 40.43 -5.82 -20.89
C GLU A 150 39.51 -7.02 -21.20
N TYR A 151 38.20 -6.82 -21.37
CA TYR A 151 37.33 -7.90 -21.83
C TYR A 151 37.43 -8.09 -23.34
N SER A 152 38.38 -8.93 -23.78
CA SER A 152 38.41 -9.51 -25.12
C SER A 152 37.52 -10.76 -25.16
N PHE A 153 36.54 -10.79 -26.07
CA PHE A 153 35.78 -12.01 -26.37
C PHE A 153 36.71 -13.11 -26.92
N PRO A 154 36.45 -14.39 -26.61
CA PRO A 154 37.15 -15.54 -27.19
C PRO A 154 36.79 -15.78 -28.66
#